data_AF-A0AA39IVH3-F1
#
_entry.id   AF-A0AA39IVH3-F1
#
_cell.length_a   1.000
_cell.length_b   1.000
_cell.length_c   1.000
_cell.angle_alpha   90.00
_cell.angle_beta   90.00
_cell.angle_gamma   90.00
#
_symmetry.space_group_name_H-M   'P 1'
#
loop_
_entity.id
_entity.type
_entity.pdbx_description
1 polymer ?
#
loop_
_entity_poly.entity_id
_entity_poly.type
_entity_poly.pdbx_seq_one_letter_code
_entity_poly.pdbx_strand_id
1 'polypeptide(L)'
;MNTPIPPRLPAVDVGGEPLGLLPPAFLYNSLLPDLFRFSYLCFVEDDSLEWMIRAFLEGSDEQLRIFHHLTPQVQDSGITTETERYLMLQNCRYKLANHLLKPQINQPLEALRHIRCSIEADKERSRKSDIFLINPGLYELFAVCLARARTDDVEAKAALLRIIRDPAFGTSESGTTEHHVEAKVYLARVLRRLGEDSEAHKLEIWLVRWFKKHPHGIKDSILVPMFSTDIDPAVDPVFAGLGGSKWLDHRKATLKVQIIEKRSCRNCCASEPQVKLSKCPKCKYTSYCSTECSKMNWRYHKEDAAHFRRLADLQRKNAIAARQFRDWMNYGGNVRPKTVECFAHALGLARDASRGRTHIIYQEVEYVPSVMDHLEQFRTTGVGVFKLEDVWQDIESRMKLDPGEGKVYIREMLEEFDHTSGQGRVEEAFIPIFVLIFSAKKDNLNQLGYLAISRLSQKKVSSMQPKPDWRQDVNKKGELPVHIKLSDGKILDAEHIF
;
A
#
# COMPACT_ATOMS: atom_id res chain seq x y z
N MET A 1 -32.72 -8.17 22.82
CA MET A 1 -34.04 -8.33 22.17
C MET A 1 -34.86 -9.29 23.02
N ASN A 2 -36.01 -8.85 23.57
CA ASN A 2 -36.91 -9.70 24.38
C ASN A 2 -38.08 -10.27 23.56
N THR A 3 -38.01 -10.23 22.23
CA THR A 3 -39.00 -10.89 21.37
C THR A 3 -38.86 -12.40 21.49
N PRO A 4 -39.97 -13.15 21.62
CA PRO A 4 -39.93 -14.61 21.67
C PRO A 4 -39.22 -15.16 20.44
N ILE A 5 -38.32 -16.12 20.66
CA ILE A 5 -37.62 -16.81 19.59
C ILE A 5 -38.69 -17.53 18.74
N PRO A 6 -38.77 -17.28 17.43
CA PRO A 6 -39.73 -17.98 16.57
C PRO A 6 -39.57 -19.50 16.71
N PRO A 7 -40.66 -20.28 16.66
CA PRO A 7 -40.56 -21.73 16.69
C PRO A 7 -39.75 -22.22 15.49
N ARG A 8 -38.99 -23.32 15.68
CA ARG A 8 -38.32 -23.99 14.56
C ARG A 8 -39.37 -24.62 13.64
N LEU A 9 -39.23 -24.42 12.33
CA LEU A 9 -40.18 -24.93 11.34
C LEU A 9 -39.55 -26.13 10.60
N PRO A 10 -40.31 -27.18 10.28
CA PRO A 10 -39.84 -28.24 9.39
C PRO A 10 -39.58 -27.65 8.01
N ALA A 11 -38.48 -28.06 7.37
CA ALA A 11 -38.19 -27.74 5.99
C ALA A 11 -37.96 -28.96 5.14
N VAL A 12 -38.20 -28.79 3.85
CA VAL A 12 -37.92 -29.77 2.81
C VAL A 12 -37.01 -29.12 1.77
N ASP A 13 -36.17 -29.92 1.13
CA ASP A 13 -35.35 -29.47 0.00
C ASP A 13 -36.17 -29.37 -1.29
N VAL A 14 -35.49 -29.06 -2.42
CA VAL A 14 -36.13 -28.95 -3.74
C VAL A 14 -36.72 -30.29 -4.22
N GLY A 15 -36.22 -31.42 -3.71
CA GLY A 15 -36.71 -32.77 -3.98
C GLY A 15 -37.85 -33.21 -3.05
N GLY A 16 -38.20 -32.41 -2.04
CA GLY A 16 -39.20 -32.76 -1.03
C GLY A 16 -38.64 -33.58 0.15
N GLU A 17 -37.33 -33.79 0.21
CA GLU A 17 -36.69 -34.53 1.30
C GLU A 17 -36.60 -33.67 2.57
N PRO A 18 -36.85 -34.23 3.76
CA PRO A 18 -36.86 -33.47 5.01
C PRO A 18 -35.44 -33.00 5.39
N LEU A 19 -35.27 -31.68 5.53
CA LEU A 19 -34.04 -31.02 6.01
C LEU A 19 -33.96 -30.90 7.54
N GLY A 20 -34.95 -31.46 8.23
CA GLY A 20 -35.13 -31.30 9.67
C GLY A 20 -35.75 -29.95 10.04
N LEU A 21 -35.53 -29.54 11.29
CA LEU A 21 -36.04 -28.29 11.85
C LEU A 21 -35.09 -27.14 11.50
N LEU A 22 -35.58 -26.13 10.78
CA LEU A 22 -34.80 -24.92 10.47
C LEU A 22 -34.57 -24.08 11.73
N PRO A 23 -33.32 -23.72 12.02
CA PRO A 23 -33.02 -22.66 12.97
C PRO A 23 -33.78 -21.36 12.63
N PRO A 24 -34.25 -20.59 13.63
CA PRO A 24 -35.01 -19.35 13.39
C PRO A 24 -34.26 -18.34 12.52
N ALA A 25 -32.93 -18.36 12.55
CA ALA A 25 -32.09 -17.54 11.68
C ALA A 25 -32.35 -17.77 10.18
N PHE A 26 -32.63 -19.00 9.76
CA PHE A 26 -32.94 -19.30 8.35
C PHE A 26 -34.32 -18.79 7.94
N LEU A 27 -35.27 -18.67 8.88
CA LEU A 27 -36.56 -18.05 8.62
C LEU A 27 -36.39 -16.55 8.33
N TYR A 28 -35.57 -15.84 9.09
CA TYR A 28 -35.27 -14.44 8.78
C TYR A 28 -34.50 -14.28 7.48
N ASN A 29 -33.56 -15.18 7.21
CA ASN A 29 -32.81 -15.19 5.96
C ASN A 29 -33.69 -15.51 4.74
N SER A 30 -34.72 -16.35 4.87
CA SER A 30 -35.66 -16.60 3.77
C SER A 30 -36.58 -15.40 3.49
N LEU A 31 -36.92 -14.63 4.52
CA LEU A 31 -37.72 -13.42 4.41
C LEU A 31 -36.91 -12.25 3.82
N LEU A 32 -35.61 -12.18 4.11
CA LEU A 32 -34.74 -11.05 3.74
C LEU A 32 -33.38 -11.52 3.16
N PRO A 33 -33.35 -12.37 2.11
CA PRO A 33 -32.11 -13.03 1.66
C PRO A 33 -31.05 -12.04 1.17
N ASP A 34 -31.48 -10.98 0.49
CA ASP A 34 -30.56 -9.96 -0.04
C ASP A 34 -29.93 -9.12 1.08
N LEU A 35 -30.67 -8.84 2.17
CA LEU A 35 -30.14 -8.14 3.34
C LEU A 35 -29.03 -8.96 3.99
N PHE A 36 -29.29 -10.25 4.23
CA PHE A 36 -28.33 -11.14 4.86
C PHE A 36 -27.06 -11.29 4.01
N ARG A 37 -27.21 -11.53 2.69
CA ARG A 37 -26.08 -11.55 1.74
C ARG A 37 -25.30 -10.24 1.75
N PHE A 38 -26.00 -9.11 1.70
CA PHE A 38 -25.37 -7.80 1.73
C PHE A 38 -24.58 -7.56 3.03
N SER A 39 -25.14 -7.94 4.19
CA SER A 39 -24.50 -7.75 5.50
C SER A 39 -23.16 -8.50 5.61
N TYR A 40 -23.10 -9.77 5.23
CA TYR A 40 -21.84 -10.53 5.35
C TYR A 40 -20.89 -10.36 4.15
N LEU A 41 -21.37 -10.00 2.95
CA LEU A 41 -20.49 -9.79 1.77
C LEU A 41 -20.02 -8.35 1.58
N CYS A 42 -20.88 -7.36 1.77
CA CYS A 42 -20.64 -6.00 1.26
C CYS A 42 -20.27 -4.98 2.34
N PHE A 43 -21.01 -4.85 3.47
CA PHE A 43 -20.68 -3.83 4.48
C PHE A 43 -21.35 -4.00 5.88
N VAL A 44 -20.85 -3.28 6.90
CA VAL A 44 -20.87 -3.60 8.36
C VAL A 44 -21.89 -2.78 9.18
N GLU A 45 -23.13 -2.65 8.75
CA GLU A 45 -24.10 -1.79 9.46
C GLU A 45 -25.45 -2.44 9.78
N ASP A 46 -25.46 -3.71 10.22
CA ASP A 46 -26.73 -4.36 10.55
C ASP A 46 -26.60 -5.44 11.65
N ASP A 47 -27.62 -5.50 12.51
CA ASP A 47 -27.84 -6.51 13.54
C ASP A 47 -28.17 -7.90 12.96
N SER A 48 -28.47 -8.00 11.65
CA SER A 48 -28.68 -9.28 10.97
C SER A 48 -27.48 -10.24 11.03
N LEU A 49 -26.28 -9.73 11.32
CA LEU A 49 -25.08 -10.56 11.50
C LEU A 49 -25.16 -11.53 12.69
N GLU A 50 -25.87 -11.17 13.76
CA GLU A 50 -26.10 -12.07 14.91
C GLU A 50 -26.92 -13.29 14.49
N TRP A 51 -27.96 -13.07 13.67
CA TRP A 51 -28.74 -14.15 13.10
C TRP A 51 -27.91 -15.01 12.15
N MET A 52 -27.01 -14.42 11.36
CA MET A 52 -26.09 -15.21 10.52
C MET A 52 -25.13 -16.08 11.33
N ILE A 53 -24.57 -15.55 12.42
CA ILE A 53 -23.73 -16.34 13.32
C ILE A 53 -24.50 -17.57 13.83
N ARG A 54 -25.77 -17.40 14.22
CA ARG A 54 -26.63 -18.51 14.63
C ARG A 54 -26.92 -19.48 13.49
N ALA A 55 -27.18 -18.99 12.27
CA ALA A 55 -27.37 -19.84 11.11
C ALA A 55 -26.14 -20.75 10.86
N PHE A 56 -24.93 -20.20 10.96
CA PHE A 56 -23.70 -20.97 10.78
C PHE A 56 -23.42 -21.97 11.92
N LEU A 57 -23.82 -21.65 13.15
CA LEU A 57 -23.63 -22.51 14.33
C LEU A 57 -24.68 -23.62 14.45
N GLU A 58 -25.94 -23.32 14.11
CA GLU A 58 -27.07 -24.24 14.28
C GLU A 58 -27.44 -24.99 12.99
N GLY A 59 -27.07 -24.45 11.82
CA GLY A 59 -27.43 -25.00 10.51
C GLY A 59 -26.54 -26.13 10.04
N SER A 60 -27.17 -27.17 9.46
CA SER A 60 -26.43 -28.23 8.77
C SER A 60 -25.73 -27.69 7.51
N ASP A 61 -24.71 -28.40 7.03
CA ASP A 61 -24.01 -28.06 5.78
C ASP A 61 -25.01 -27.94 4.62
N GLU A 62 -26.00 -28.84 4.58
CA GLU A 62 -27.01 -28.89 3.53
C GLU A 62 -27.96 -27.70 3.60
N GLN A 63 -28.43 -27.34 4.80
CA GLN A 63 -29.22 -26.12 4.98
C GLN A 63 -28.44 -24.88 4.52
N LEU A 64 -27.18 -24.76 4.91
CA LEU A 64 -26.35 -23.61 4.50
C LEU A 64 -26.12 -23.55 2.98
N ARG A 65 -26.00 -24.68 2.28
CA ARG A 65 -25.92 -24.72 0.80
C ARG A 65 -27.22 -24.29 0.14
N ILE A 66 -28.36 -24.76 0.63
CA ILE A 66 -29.68 -24.41 0.10
C ILE A 66 -29.94 -22.90 0.20
N PHE A 67 -29.46 -22.28 1.28
CA PHE A 67 -29.52 -20.83 1.46
C PHE A 67 -28.36 -20.06 0.80
N HIS A 68 -27.51 -20.75 0.03
CA HIS A 68 -26.36 -20.20 -0.68
C HIS A 68 -25.32 -19.50 0.21
N HIS A 69 -25.17 -19.95 1.44
CA HIS A 69 -24.13 -19.48 2.37
C HIS A 69 -22.84 -20.29 2.29
N LEU A 70 -22.91 -21.49 1.71
CA LEU A 70 -21.76 -22.33 1.36
C LEU A 70 -21.81 -22.64 -0.13
N THR A 71 -20.65 -22.81 -0.75
CA THR A 71 -20.62 -23.12 -2.18
C THR A 71 -21.10 -24.57 -2.40
N PRO A 72 -21.78 -24.86 -3.53
CA PRO A 72 -21.95 -26.24 -3.96
C PRO A 72 -20.56 -26.87 -4.06
N GLN A 73 -20.38 -28.11 -3.59
CA GLN A 73 -19.09 -28.78 -3.66
C GLN A 73 -18.62 -28.88 -5.11
N VAL A 74 -17.77 -27.95 -5.53
CA VAL A 74 -17.01 -28.05 -6.77
C VAL A 74 -15.76 -28.86 -6.41
N GLN A 75 -15.59 -30.03 -7.04
CA GLN A 75 -14.50 -30.98 -6.73
C GLN A 75 -13.09 -30.36 -6.83
N ASP A 76 -12.93 -29.20 -7.47
CA ASP A 76 -11.62 -28.61 -7.78
C ASP A 76 -11.18 -27.44 -6.89
N SER A 77 -11.97 -26.95 -5.93
CA SER A 77 -11.60 -25.73 -5.18
C SER A 77 -10.54 -25.96 -4.09
N GLY A 78 -10.38 -27.20 -3.62
CA GLY A 78 -9.51 -27.54 -2.48
C GLY A 78 -9.97 -26.97 -1.13
N ILE A 79 -11.07 -26.23 -1.08
CA ILE A 79 -11.62 -25.64 0.15
C ILE A 79 -12.67 -26.60 0.71
N THR A 80 -12.46 -27.08 1.93
CA THR A 80 -13.43 -27.94 2.62
C THR A 80 -14.65 -27.14 3.09
N THR A 81 -15.82 -27.78 3.18
CA THR A 81 -17.04 -27.16 3.74
C THR A 81 -16.80 -26.56 5.13
N GLU A 82 -16.00 -27.24 5.96
CA GLU A 82 -15.57 -26.77 7.27
C GLU A 82 -14.76 -25.47 7.19
N THR A 83 -13.88 -25.37 6.19
CA THR A 83 -13.09 -24.15 5.94
C THR A 83 -13.96 -22.99 5.52
N GLU A 84 -14.91 -23.21 4.60
CA GLU A 84 -15.86 -22.18 4.19
C GLU A 84 -16.69 -21.69 5.38
N ARG A 85 -17.26 -22.61 6.17
CA ARG A 85 -18.03 -22.26 7.38
C ARG A 85 -17.19 -21.45 8.35
N TYR A 86 -15.96 -21.89 8.64
CA TYR A 86 -15.04 -21.18 9.52
C TYR A 86 -14.79 -19.75 9.02
N LEU A 87 -14.47 -19.57 7.73
CA LEU A 87 -14.19 -18.25 7.16
C LEU A 87 -15.42 -17.33 7.23
N MET A 88 -16.60 -17.84 6.91
CA MET A 88 -17.84 -17.06 6.97
C MET A 88 -18.20 -16.68 8.41
N LEU A 89 -18.05 -17.60 9.35
CA LEU A 89 -18.31 -17.35 10.77
C LEU A 89 -17.34 -16.32 11.36
N GLN A 90 -16.05 -16.41 11.01
CA GLN A 90 -15.05 -15.42 11.41
C GLN A 90 -15.38 -14.03 10.87
N ASN A 91 -15.72 -13.94 9.58
CA ASN A 91 -16.12 -12.68 8.96
C ASN A 91 -17.37 -12.09 9.63
N CYS A 92 -18.40 -12.88 9.91
CA CYS A 92 -19.61 -12.40 10.59
C CYS A 92 -19.31 -11.89 12.01
N ARG A 93 -18.53 -12.64 12.81
CA ARG A 93 -18.13 -12.23 14.16
C ARG A 93 -17.31 -10.95 14.17
N TYR A 94 -16.33 -10.86 13.27
CA TYR A 94 -15.49 -9.67 13.14
C TYR A 94 -16.32 -8.43 12.75
N LYS A 95 -17.21 -8.57 11.76
CA LYS A 95 -18.10 -7.49 11.34
C LYS A 95 -19.06 -7.07 12.46
N LEU A 96 -19.70 -8.03 13.13
CA LEU A 96 -20.61 -7.73 14.24
C LEU A 96 -19.87 -7.05 15.40
N ALA A 97 -18.69 -7.53 15.77
CA ALA A 97 -17.88 -6.89 16.82
C ALA A 97 -17.55 -5.43 16.47
N ASN A 98 -17.12 -5.14 15.23
CA ASN A 98 -16.88 -3.76 14.78
C ASN A 98 -18.15 -2.91 14.81
N HIS A 99 -19.30 -3.49 14.43
CA HIS A 99 -20.59 -2.80 14.51
C HIS A 99 -20.92 -2.41 15.95
N LEU A 100 -20.84 -3.37 16.88
CA LEU A 100 -21.11 -3.18 18.32
C LEU A 100 -20.18 -2.14 18.95
N LEU A 101 -18.98 -1.94 18.40
CA LEU A 101 -18.02 -0.94 18.86
C LEU A 101 -18.28 0.47 18.33
N LYS A 102 -19.23 0.68 17.42
CA LYS A 102 -19.55 2.02 16.92
C LYS A 102 -20.07 2.94 18.03
N PRO A 103 -19.86 4.28 17.94
CA PRO A 103 -20.33 5.25 18.93
C PRO A 103 -21.81 5.16 19.28
N GLN A 104 -22.64 4.84 18.29
CA GLN A 104 -24.09 4.78 18.44
C GLN A 104 -24.56 3.55 19.23
N ILE A 105 -23.77 2.47 19.24
CA ILE A 105 -24.12 1.19 19.88
C ILE A 105 -23.34 1.01 21.17
N ASN A 106 -22.02 1.15 21.09
CA ASN A 106 -21.07 1.12 22.21
C ASN A 106 -21.32 -0.06 23.17
N GLN A 107 -21.37 -1.28 22.63
CA GLN A 107 -21.51 -2.55 23.34
C GLN A 107 -20.20 -3.36 23.30
N PRO A 108 -19.12 -2.88 23.96
CA PRO A 108 -17.81 -3.52 23.88
C PRO A 108 -17.75 -4.89 24.56
N LEU A 109 -18.61 -5.15 25.56
CA LEU A 109 -18.66 -6.45 26.24
C LEU A 109 -19.22 -7.55 25.33
N GLU A 110 -20.28 -7.24 24.59
CA GLU A 110 -20.87 -8.11 23.58
C GLU A 110 -19.87 -8.35 22.43
N ALA A 111 -19.22 -7.29 21.95
CA ALA A 111 -18.14 -7.41 20.96
C ALA A 111 -17.02 -8.36 21.45
N LEU A 112 -16.57 -8.20 22.70
CA LEU A 112 -15.54 -9.04 23.32
C LEU A 112 -15.93 -10.52 23.32
N ARG A 113 -17.21 -10.86 23.52
CA ARG A 113 -17.68 -12.26 23.49
C ARG A 113 -17.48 -12.87 22.10
N HIS A 114 -17.90 -12.17 21.04
CA HIS A 114 -17.71 -12.66 19.66
C HIS A 114 -16.24 -12.81 19.30
N ILE A 115 -15.40 -11.85 19.72
CA ILE A 115 -13.96 -11.89 19.47
C ILE A 115 -13.29 -13.04 20.21
N ARG A 116 -13.65 -13.32 21.48
CA ARG A 116 -13.15 -14.50 22.20
C ARG A 116 -13.51 -15.80 21.47
N CYS A 117 -14.74 -15.94 20.98
CA CYS A 117 -15.12 -17.10 20.18
C CYS A 117 -14.31 -17.21 18.88
N SER A 118 -13.98 -16.09 18.24
CA SER A 118 -13.11 -16.04 17.07
C SER A 118 -11.68 -16.48 17.38
N ILE A 119 -11.11 -16.02 18.50
CA ILE A 119 -9.75 -16.37 18.95
C ILE A 119 -9.65 -17.88 19.21
N GLU A 120 -10.62 -18.47 19.90
CA GLU A 120 -10.59 -19.91 20.20
C GLU A 120 -10.70 -20.75 18.93
N ALA A 121 -11.53 -20.35 17.96
CA ALA A 121 -11.61 -21.03 16.67
C ALA A 121 -10.29 -20.94 15.87
N ASP A 122 -9.58 -19.81 15.94
CA ASP A 122 -8.26 -19.66 15.29
C ASP A 122 -7.20 -20.54 15.96
N LYS A 123 -7.21 -20.64 17.29
CA LYS A 123 -6.31 -21.52 18.05
C LYS A 123 -6.57 -23.00 17.72
N GLU A 124 -7.83 -23.42 17.70
CA GLU A 124 -8.22 -24.79 17.38
C GLU A 124 -7.77 -25.19 15.97
N ARG A 125 -8.06 -24.33 14.99
CA ARG A 125 -7.72 -24.60 13.58
C ARG A 125 -6.22 -24.58 13.30
N SER A 126 -5.50 -23.61 13.84
CA SER A 126 -4.06 -23.44 13.58
C SER A 126 -3.18 -24.37 14.42
N ARG A 127 -3.73 -24.94 15.51
CA ARG A 127 -3.00 -25.65 16.57
C ARG A 127 -1.89 -24.81 17.22
N LYS A 128 -1.90 -23.49 17.00
CA LYS A 128 -0.97 -22.53 17.59
C LYS A 128 -1.70 -21.79 18.70
N SER A 129 -1.05 -21.61 19.85
CA SER A 129 -1.64 -20.89 20.98
C SER A 129 -1.60 -19.37 20.82
N ASP A 130 -0.69 -18.87 20.00
CA ASP A 130 -0.38 -17.45 19.93
C ASP A 130 -1.14 -16.73 18.81
N ILE A 131 -2.31 -16.21 19.18
CA ILE A 131 -3.19 -15.51 18.23
C ILE A 131 -2.58 -14.27 17.62
N PHE A 132 -1.66 -13.60 18.32
CA PHE A 132 -1.00 -12.42 17.78
C PHE A 132 -0.18 -12.74 16.53
N LEU A 133 0.43 -13.93 16.47
CA LEU A 133 1.20 -14.38 15.31
C LEU A 133 0.33 -14.97 14.19
N ILE A 134 -0.85 -15.49 14.53
CA ILE A 134 -1.78 -16.09 13.56
C ILE A 134 -2.61 -15.00 12.87
N ASN A 135 -3.16 -14.08 13.66
CA ASN A 135 -4.13 -13.08 13.23
C ASN A 135 -3.97 -11.78 14.06
N PRO A 136 -2.97 -10.94 13.73
CA PRO A 136 -2.70 -9.70 14.46
C PRO A 136 -3.93 -8.77 14.54
N GLY A 137 -4.69 -8.65 13.45
CA GLY A 137 -5.90 -7.83 13.39
C GLY A 137 -6.98 -8.24 14.38
N LEU A 138 -7.20 -9.55 14.55
CA LEU A 138 -8.14 -10.06 15.55
C LEU A 138 -7.64 -9.81 16.98
N TYR A 139 -6.33 -9.94 17.22
CA TYR A 139 -5.73 -9.65 18.53
C TYR A 139 -5.79 -8.17 18.90
N GLU A 140 -5.59 -7.27 17.94
CA GLU A 140 -5.73 -5.84 18.13
C GLU A 140 -7.17 -5.48 18.52
N LEU A 141 -8.15 -6.00 17.78
CA LEU A 141 -9.56 -5.81 18.09
C LEU A 141 -9.93 -6.37 19.47
N PHE A 142 -9.36 -7.51 19.86
CA PHE A 142 -9.50 -8.08 21.20
C PHE A 142 -8.97 -7.15 22.29
N ALA A 143 -7.77 -6.59 22.13
CA ALA A 143 -7.17 -5.67 23.09
C ALA A 143 -8.02 -4.39 23.24
N VAL A 144 -8.55 -3.86 22.14
CA VAL A 144 -9.48 -2.71 22.16
C VAL A 144 -10.78 -3.06 22.87
N CYS A 145 -11.38 -4.23 22.57
CA CYS A 145 -12.59 -4.70 23.24
C CYS A 145 -12.39 -4.84 24.75
N LEU A 146 -11.27 -5.43 25.19
CA LEU A 146 -10.93 -5.54 26.62
C LEU A 146 -10.85 -4.17 27.29
N ALA A 147 -10.10 -3.25 26.69
CA ALA A 147 -9.89 -1.91 27.22
C ALA A 147 -11.20 -1.11 27.33
N ARG A 148 -12.12 -1.28 26.36
CA ARG A 148 -13.43 -0.60 26.35
C ARG A 148 -14.46 -1.27 27.23
N ALA A 149 -14.43 -2.60 27.35
CA ALA A 149 -15.36 -3.37 28.19
C ALA A 149 -15.07 -3.19 29.69
N ARG A 150 -13.83 -2.80 30.05
CA ARG A 150 -13.40 -2.53 31.44
C ARG A 150 -13.63 -3.71 32.38
N THR A 151 -13.61 -4.93 31.85
CA THR A 151 -13.81 -6.15 32.63
C THR A 151 -12.51 -6.67 33.24
N ASP A 152 -11.38 -6.40 32.59
CA ASP A 152 -10.05 -6.82 33.03
C ASP A 152 -8.97 -5.86 32.48
N ASP A 153 -8.67 -4.83 33.24
CA ASP A 153 -7.67 -3.82 32.85
C ASP A 153 -6.23 -4.37 32.87
N VAL A 154 -5.96 -5.44 33.62
CA VAL A 154 -4.64 -6.08 33.67
C VAL A 154 -4.40 -6.86 32.37
N GLU A 155 -5.39 -7.65 31.93
CA GLU A 155 -5.35 -8.34 30.64
C GLU A 155 -5.28 -7.33 29.48
N ALA A 156 -6.10 -6.27 29.52
CA ALA A 156 -6.08 -5.20 28.52
C ALA A 156 -4.70 -4.54 28.41
N LYS A 157 -4.09 -4.17 29.55
CA LYS A 157 -2.74 -3.59 29.60
C LYS A 157 -1.71 -4.53 28.96
N ALA A 158 -1.74 -5.82 29.29
CA ALA A 158 -0.80 -6.79 28.74
C ALA A 158 -0.95 -6.93 27.22
N ALA A 159 -2.18 -7.03 26.72
CA ALA A 159 -2.46 -7.15 25.29
C ALA A 159 -2.03 -5.89 24.50
N LEU A 160 -2.33 -4.70 25.02
CA LEU A 160 -1.96 -3.43 24.38
C LEU A 160 -0.44 -3.20 24.39
N LEU A 161 0.25 -3.52 25.49
CA LEU A 161 1.71 -3.45 25.56
C LEU A 161 2.36 -4.40 24.57
N ARG A 162 1.76 -5.57 24.34
CA ARG A 162 2.26 -6.53 23.36
C ARG A 162 2.22 -5.95 21.94
N ILE A 163 1.10 -5.35 21.54
CA ILE A 163 0.96 -4.68 20.24
C ILE A 163 2.03 -3.59 20.10
N ILE A 164 2.17 -2.71 21.10
CA ILE A 164 3.12 -1.58 21.07
C ILE A 164 4.60 -2.03 21.00
N ARG A 165 4.90 -3.24 21.48
CA ARG A 165 6.26 -3.81 21.51
C ARG A 165 6.59 -4.66 20.29
N ASP A 166 5.67 -4.82 19.34
CA ASP A 166 5.90 -5.65 18.17
C ASP A 166 7.04 -5.08 17.30
N PRO A 167 8.14 -5.83 17.10
CA PRO A 167 9.23 -5.38 16.24
C PRO A 167 8.84 -5.33 14.76
N ALA A 168 7.76 -6.00 14.34
CA ALA A 168 7.23 -5.89 12.97
C ALA A 168 6.60 -4.52 12.69
N PHE A 169 6.45 -3.68 13.71
CA PHE A 169 6.01 -2.31 13.56
C PHE A 169 6.93 -1.52 12.62
N GLY A 170 6.38 -1.12 11.46
CA GLY A 170 7.07 -0.27 10.49
C GLY A 170 7.95 -1.02 9.47
N THR A 171 7.95 -2.35 9.46
CA THR A 171 8.66 -3.14 8.43
C THR A 171 7.81 -3.40 7.18
N SER A 172 6.48 -3.27 7.24
CA SER A 172 5.61 -3.38 6.05
C SER A 172 4.27 -2.65 6.21
N GLU A 173 3.72 -2.26 5.05
CA GLU A 173 2.35 -1.84 4.67
C GLU A 173 1.44 -1.04 5.64
N SER A 174 0.54 -0.26 5.03
CA SER A 174 -0.23 0.87 5.58
C SER A 174 -1.25 0.58 6.71
N GLY A 175 -1.18 -0.54 7.42
CA GLY A 175 -2.10 -0.87 8.53
C GLY A 175 -1.49 -0.76 9.93
N THR A 176 -0.18 -0.97 10.08
CA THR A 176 0.44 -1.15 11.40
C THR A 176 0.46 0.11 12.26
N THR A 177 0.48 1.30 11.64
CA THR A 177 0.54 2.59 12.37
C THR A 177 -0.79 2.95 13.04
N GLU A 178 -1.92 2.68 12.38
CA GLU A 178 -3.24 2.98 12.94
C GLU A 178 -3.45 2.19 14.24
N HIS A 179 -3.20 0.88 14.22
CA HIS A 179 -3.37 0.01 15.38
C HIS A 179 -2.41 0.33 16.53
N HIS A 180 -1.17 0.74 16.23
CA HIS A 180 -0.21 1.13 17.26
C HIS A 180 -0.60 2.40 17.99
N VAL A 181 -1.08 3.41 17.24
CA VAL A 181 -1.54 4.67 17.85
C VAL A 181 -2.82 4.42 18.63
N GLU A 182 -3.75 3.65 18.08
CA GLU A 182 -4.98 3.23 18.76
C GLU A 182 -4.68 2.48 20.06
N ALA A 183 -3.76 1.50 20.02
CA ALA A 183 -3.34 0.75 21.21
C ALA A 183 -2.73 1.67 22.28
N LYS A 184 -1.98 2.71 21.89
CA LYS A 184 -1.43 3.71 22.83
C LYS A 184 -2.53 4.55 23.47
N VAL A 185 -3.56 4.93 22.72
CA VAL A 185 -4.71 5.69 23.27
C VAL A 185 -5.40 4.86 24.34
N TYR A 186 -5.79 3.62 24.03
CA TYR A 186 -6.43 2.76 25.01
C TYR A 186 -5.51 2.37 26.16
N LEU A 187 -4.20 2.21 25.93
CA LEU A 187 -3.24 1.92 26.99
C LEU A 187 -3.14 3.08 27.97
N ALA A 188 -3.12 4.33 27.50
CA ALA A 188 -3.12 5.50 28.39
C ALA A 188 -4.35 5.51 29.30
N ARG A 189 -5.54 5.20 28.75
CA ARG A 189 -6.80 5.10 29.52
C ARG A 189 -6.77 3.96 30.54
N VAL A 190 -6.30 2.78 30.14
CA VAL A 190 -6.14 1.62 31.03
C VAL A 190 -5.16 1.93 32.18
N LEU A 191 -4.01 2.56 31.87
CA LEU A 191 -3.03 2.94 32.88
C LEU A 191 -3.61 3.92 33.91
N ARG A 192 -4.43 4.89 33.50
CA ARG A 192 -5.13 5.77 34.45
C ARG A 192 -6.06 5.00 35.39
N ARG A 193 -6.85 4.06 34.87
CA ARG A 193 -7.76 3.24 35.69
C ARG A 193 -7.01 2.35 36.68
N LEU A 194 -5.81 1.90 36.32
CA LEU A 194 -4.90 1.17 37.18
C LEU A 194 -4.13 2.06 38.17
N GLY A 195 -4.29 3.40 38.14
CA GLY A 195 -3.58 4.34 39.00
C GLY A 195 -2.13 4.62 38.57
N GLU A 196 -1.73 4.24 37.36
CA GLU A 196 -0.39 4.45 36.80
C GLU A 196 -0.29 5.80 36.05
N ASP A 197 -0.70 6.89 36.72
CA ASP A 197 -0.90 8.22 36.10
C ASP A 197 0.35 8.79 35.42
N SER A 198 1.55 8.52 35.96
CA SER A 198 2.81 9.00 35.39
C SER A 198 3.07 8.42 34.00
N GLU A 199 2.84 7.11 33.83
CA GLU A 199 3.03 6.43 32.54
C GLU A 199 1.91 6.78 31.56
N ALA A 200 0.66 6.89 32.04
CA ALA A 200 -0.45 7.39 31.24
C ALA A 200 -0.14 8.79 30.69
N HIS A 201 0.32 9.71 31.53
CA HIS A 201 0.62 11.08 31.14
C HIS A 201 1.74 11.17 30.08
N LYS A 202 2.77 10.32 30.17
CA LYS A 202 3.82 10.24 29.13
C LYS A 202 3.23 9.82 27.77
N LEU A 203 2.35 8.83 27.75
CA LEU A 203 1.66 8.40 26.53
C LEU A 203 0.75 9.50 25.98
N GLU A 204 0.00 10.19 26.83
CA GLU A 204 -0.88 11.29 26.43
C GLU A 204 -0.12 12.43 25.75
N ILE A 205 0.99 12.89 26.34
CA ILE A 205 1.86 13.91 25.75
C ILE A 205 2.36 13.45 24.37
N TRP A 206 2.78 12.19 24.27
CA TRP A 206 3.24 11.62 23.01
C TRP A 206 2.12 11.62 21.96
N LEU A 207 0.92 11.17 22.33
CA LEU A 207 -0.25 11.09 21.46
C LEU A 207 -0.68 12.46 20.95
N VAL A 208 -0.76 13.47 21.82
CA VAL A 208 -1.09 14.85 21.43
C VAL A 208 -0.09 15.40 20.43
N ARG A 209 1.21 15.18 20.64
CA ARG A 209 2.26 15.60 19.70
C ARG A 209 2.16 14.86 18.37
N TRP A 210 1.87 13.56 18.42
CA TRP A 210 1.73 12.72 17.25
C TRP A 210 0.56 13.18 16.38
N PHE A 211 -0.64 13.27 16.93
CA PHE A 211 -1.84 13.69 16.20
C PHE A 211 -1.72 15.12 15.64
N LYS A 212 -1.08 16.07 16.36
CA LYS A 212 -0.80 17.40 15.82
C LYS A 212 0.14 17.39 14.61
N LYS A 213 1.06 16.43 14.56
CA LYS A 213 2.01 16.26 13.46
C LYS A 213 1.43 15.45 12.30
N HIS A 214 0.54 14.51 12.59
CA HIS A 214 -0.07 13.56 11.65
C HIS A 214 -1.62 13.63 11.71
N PRO A 215 -2.24 14.79 11.42
CA PRO A 215 -3.68 14.95 11.60
C PRO A 215 -4.51 14.03 10.69
N HIS A 216 -3.95 13.55 9.57
CA HIS A 216 -4.61 12.61 8.64
C HIS A 216 -3.96 11.23 8.65
N GLY A 217 -3.10 10.95 9.65
CA GLY A 217 -2.42 9.66 9.77
C GLY A 217 -3.33 8.51 10.17
N ILE A 218 -4.57 8.80 10.60
CA ILE A 218 -5.61 7.82 10.93
C ILE A 218 -6.92 8.26 10.28
N LYS A 219 -7.63 7.30 9.68
CA LYS A 219 -8.95 7.53 9.08
C LYS A 219 -10.01 7.89 10.11
N ASP A 220 -10.97 8.70 9.70
CA ASP A 220 -12.08 9.16 10.55
C ASP A 220 -12.95 8.01 11.08
N SER A 221 -13.06 6.93 10.30
CA SER A 221 -13.76 5.71 10.70
C SER A 221 -13.18 5.05 11.95
N ILE A 222 -11.91 5.32 12.27
CA ILE A 222 -11.23 4.83 13.48
C ILE A 222 -11.12 5.97 14.50
N LEU A 223 -10.72 7.15 14.05
CA LEU A 223 -10.45 8.31 14.90
C LEU A 223 -11.68 8.80 15.66
N VAL A 224 -12.84 8.86 15.01
CA VAL A 224 -14.08 9.33 15.64
C VAL A 224 -14.51 8.36 16.74
N PRO A 225 -14.67 7.03 16.49
CA PRO A 225 -14.98 6.08 17.56
C PRO A 225 -13.98 6.12 18.71
N MET A 226 -12.69 6.22 18.41
CA MET A 226 -11.62 6.27 19.42
C MET A 226 -11.82 7.39 20.45
N PHE A 227 -12.33 8.56 20.06
CA PHE A 227 -12.52 9.72 20.96
C PHE A 227 -13.98 10.02 21.33
N SER A 228 -14.94 9.26 20.82
CA SER A 228 -16.38 9.44 21.13
C SER A 228 -16.99 8.26 21.88
N THR A 229 -16.23 7.19 22.08
CA THR A 229 -16.62 6.03 22.86
C THR A 229 -15.82 5.98 24.15
N ASP A 230 -16.24 5.10 25.08
CA ASP A 230 -15.57 4.70 26.33
C ASP A 230 -15.26 5.76 27.39
N ILE A 231 -15.01 7.02 27.04
CA ILE A 231 -14.76 8.13 27.95
C ILE A 231 -15.52 9.37 27.47
N ASP A 232 -15.95 10.23 28.41
CA ASP A 232 -16.52 11.52 28.03
C ASP A 232 -15.44 12.33 27.28
N PRO A 233 -15.70 12.75 26.02
CA PRO A 233 -14.72 13.51 25.25
C PRO A 233 -14.26 14.78 25.96
N ALA A 234 -15.08 15.37 26.83
CA ALA A 234 -14.70 16.57 27.60
C ALA A 234 -13.59 16.32 28.63
N VAL A 235 -13.43 15.07 29.08
CA VAL A 235 -12.45 14.70 30.12
C VAL A 235 -11.29 13.83 29.59
N ASP A 236 -11.33 13.42 28.32
CA ASP A 236 -10.22 12.69 27.70
C ASP A 236 -8.97 13.59 27.58
N PRO A 237 -7.85 13.28 28.25
CA PRO A 237 -6.67 14.15 28.26
C PRO A 237 -6.01 14.30 26.88
N VAL A 238 -6.07 13.27 26.04
CA VAL A 238 -5.53 13.32 24.67
C VAL A 238 -6.42 14.23 23.83
N PHE A 239 -7.74 14.03 23.88
CA PHE A 239 -8.68 14.83 23.09
C PHE A 239 -8.70 16.29 23.53
N ALA A 240 -8.69 16.55 24.84
CA ALA A 240 -8.54 17.90 25.39
C ALA A 240 -7.22 18.54 24.94
N GLY A 241 -6.10 17.81 24.96
CA GLY A 241 -4.80 18.30 24.49
C GLY A 241 -4.74 18.61 22.99
N LEU A 242 -5.64 18.02 22.20
CA LEU A 242 -5.82 18.32 20.78
C LEU A 242 -6.72 19.54 20.53
N GLY A 243 -7.53 19.93 21.50
CA GLY A 243 -8.51 21.02 21.37
C GLY A 243 -9.97 20.54 21.23
N GLY A 244 -10.25 19.28 21.60
CA GLY A 244 -11.58 18.69 21.58
C GLY A 244 -12.16 18.51 20.17
N SER A 245 -13.49 18.55 20.06
CA SER A 245 -14.23 18.37 18.79
C SER A 245 -13.77 19.31 17.68
N LYS A 246 -13.41 20.56 18.02
CA LYS A 246 -12.89 21.53 17.06
C LYS A 246 -11.64 21.03 16.33
N TRP A 247 -10.82 20.18 16.97
CA TRP A 247 -9.66 19.61 16.30
C TRP A 247 -10.09 18.67 15.18
N LEU A 248 -11.05 17.76 15.41
CA LEU A 248 -11.55 16.82 14.39
C LEU A 248 -12.11 17.54 13.16
N ASP A 249 -12.88 18.60 13.40
CA ASP A 249 -13.55 19.39 12.35
C ASP A 249 -12.57 20.20 11.49
N HIS A 250 -11.42 20.60 12.05
CA HIS A 250 -10.49 21.55 11.41
C HIS A 250 -9.14 20.93 10.99
N ARG A 251 -9.06 19.61 10.81
CA ARG A 251 -7.84 18.94 10.34
C ARG A 251 -7.53 19.34 8.90
N LYS A 252 -6.69 20.37 8.70
CA LYS A 252 -6.30 20.82 7.35
C LYS A 252 -5.28 19.87 6.72
N ALA A 253 -5.64 19.24 5.61
CA ALA A 253 -4.72 18.48 4.77
C ALA A 253 -3.81 19.43 4.00
N THR A 254 -2.78 19.95 4.68
CA THR A 254 -1.78 20.79 4.01
C THR A 254 -0.80 19.92 3.22
N LEU A 255 -0.25 20.44 2.12
CA LEU A 255 0.81 19.76 1.37
C LEU A 255 1.99 19.35 2.27
N LYS A 256 2.30 20.17 3.28
CA LYS A 256 3.34 19.87 4.28
C LYS A 256 3.02 18.60 5.07
N VAL A 257 1.76 18.39 5.46
CA VAL A 257 1.31 17.19 6.17
C VAL A 257 1.42 15.97 5.26
N GLN A 258 0.93 16.06 4.02
CA GLN A 258 1.06 14.96 3.05
C GLN A 258 2.53 14.57 2.79
N ILE A 259 3.43 15.57 2.74
CA ILE A 259 4.87 15.31 2.63
C ILE A 259 5.40 14.62 3.88
N ILE A 260 4.95 14.99 5.08
CA ILE A 260 5.38 14.35 6.34
C ILE A 260 4.87 12.91 6.42
N GLU A 261 3.61 12.65 6.06
CA GLU A 261 3.00 11.32 6.08
C GLU A 261 3.67 10.37 5.09
N LYS A 262 4.16 10.88 3.96
CA LYS A 262 4.90 10.10 2.96
C LYS A 262 6.41 10.00 3.25
N ARG A 263 6.91 10.58 4.35
CA ARG A 263 8.34 10.45 4.69
C ARG A 263 8.63 9.09 5.28
N SER A 264 9.55 8.41 4.61
CA SER A 264 10.21 7.21 5.11
C SER A 264 11.73 7.34 4.98
N CYS A 265 12.44 6.50 5.71
CA CYS A 265 13.85 6.26 5.50
C CYS A 265 14.04 5.71 4.09
N ARG A 266 14.84 6.38 3.26
CA ARG A 266 15.05 5.93 1.88
C ARG A 266 15.74 4.56 1.78
N ASN A 267 16.45 4.13 2.83
CA ASN A 267 17.18 2.85 2.86
C ASN A 267 16.30 1.69 3.35
N CYS A 268 15.68 1.82 4.53
CA CYS A 268 14.95 0.73 5.18
C CYS A 268 13.43 0.93 5.23
N CYS A 269 12.91 1.97 4.57
CA CYS A 269 11.49 2.33 4.55
C CYS A 269 10.84 2.66 5.90
N ALA A 270 11.56 2.58 7.02
CA ALA A 270 11.06 2.96 8.34
C ALA A 270 10.55 4.40 8.34
N SER A 271 9.38 4.65 8.92
CA SER A 271 8.70 5.94 8.91
C SER A 271 8.58 6.55 10.31
N GLU A 272 8.00 7.74 10.39
CA GLU A 272 7.58 8.28 11.69
C GLU A 272 6.19 7.70 12.03
N PRO A 273 5.94 7.33 13.31
CA PRO A 273 6.70 7.72 14.48
C PRO A 273 7.73 6.71 15.00
N GLN A 274 7.93 5.59 14.32
CA GLN A 274 8.83 4.52 14.77
C GLN A 274 10.24 5.03 15.04
N VAL A 275 10.75 5.80 14.07
CA VAL A 275 12.10 6.32 14.07
C VAL A 275 12.05 7.81 13.79
N LYS A 276 12.89 8.57 14.49
CA LYS A 276 13.07 9.98 14.16
C LYS A 276 13.80 10.08 12.82
N LEU A 277 13.13 10.63 11.82
CA LEU A 277 13.75 10.82 10.51
C LEU A 277 14.60 12.09 10.49
N SER A 278 15.85 11.93 10.08
CA SER A 278 16.79 13.02 9.85
C SER A 278 16.94 13.25 8.35
N LYS A 279 16.98 14.52 7.93
CA LYS A 279 17.24 14.85 6.53
C LYS A 279 18.72 14.69 6.23
N CYS A 280 19.04 14.20 5.04
CA CYS A 280 20.41 14.20 4.54
C CYS A 280 21.02 15.61 4.66
N PRO A 281 22.20 15.77 5.29
CA PRO A 281 22.80 17.09 5.49
C PRO A 281 23.21 17.76 4.17
N LYS A 282 23.50 16.97 3.13
CA LYS A 282 23.91 17.45 1.81
C LYS A 282 22.72 17.89 0.95
N CYS A 283 21.71 17.04 0.78
CA CYS A 283 20.57 17.37 -0.09
C CYS A 283 19.42 18.07 0.64
N LYS A 284 19.15 17.76 1.92
CA LYS A 284 17.99 18.24 2.70
C LYS A 284 16.60 17.75 2.24
N TYR A 285 16.53 16.86 1.25
CA TYR A 285 15.29 16.32 0.70
C TYR A 285 15.05 14.86 1.14
N THR A 286 16.06 14.01 1.00
CA THR A 286 15.99 12.60 1.40
C THR A 286 16.06 12.48 2.92
N SER A 287 15.27 11.57 3.49
CA SER A 287 15.22 11.32 4.94
C SER A 287 15.75 9.93 5.29
N TYR A 288 16.40 9.82 6.44
CA TYR A 288 17.01 8.60 6.97
C TYR A 288 16.72 8.45 8.47
N CYS A 289 16.51 7.21 8.91
CA CYS A 289 16.37 6.90 10.33
C CYS A 289 17.70 6.90 11.08
N SER A 290 18.83 6.70 10.38
CA SER A 290 20.16 6.64 10.98
C SER A 290 21.27 7.07 10.01
N THR A 291 22.46 7.33 10.53
CA THR A 291 23.66 7.66 9.74
C THR A 291 24.10 6.46 8.90
N GLU A 292 23.95 5.25 9.42
CA GLU A 292 24.26 3.99 8.74
C GLU A 292 23.37 3.82 7.50
N CYS A 293 22.06 4.01 7.65
CA CYS A 293 21.13 4.01 6.52
C CYS A 293 21.47 5.09 5.48
N SER A 294 21.89 6.27 5.93
CA SER A 294 22.33 7.34 5.02
C SER A 294 23.61 6.98 4.26
N LYS A 295 24.56 6.26 4.89
CA LYS A 295 25.81 5.83 4.26
C LYS A 295 25.58 4.71 3.26
N MET A 296 24.76 3.71 3.62
CA MET A 296 24.39 2.60 2.75
C MET A 296 23.70 3.11 1.49
N ASN A 297 22.73 4.00 1.64
CA ASN A 297 22.01 4.58 0.51
C ASN A 297 22.78 5.74 -0.18
N TRP A 298 23.96 6.17 0.30
CA TRP A 298 24.69 7.31 -0.28
C TRP A 298 25.04 7.09 -1.74
N ARG A 299 25.40 5.86 -2.11
CA ARG A 299 25.78 5.50 -3.47
C ARG A 299 24.66 5.78 -4.48
N TYR A 300 23.42 5.47 -4.10
CA TYR A 300 22.24 5.64 -4.96
C TYR A 300 21.71 7.07 -4.98
N HIS A 301 21.64 7.76 -3.82
CA HIS A 301 21.03 9.10 -3.79
C HIS A 301 22.00 10.27 -4.06
N LYS A 302 23.30 10.01 -4.30
CA LYS A 302 24.28 11.08 -4.57
C LYS A 302 23.86 11.94 -5.78
N GLU A 303 23.22 11.32 -6.76
CA GLU A 303 22.74 11.95 -8.00
C GLU A 303 21.51 12.81 -7.73
N ASP A 304 20.51 12.24 -7.04
CA ASP A 304 19.37 13.00 -6.52
C ASP A 304 19.83 14.22 -5.71
N ALA A 305 20.84 14.05 -4.87
CA ALA A 305 21.41 15.14 -4.08
C ALA A 305 22.05 16.24 -4.94
N ALA A 306 22.69 15.88 -6.06
CA ALA A 306 23.18 16.84 -7.04
C ALA A 306 22.02 17.55 -7.76
N HIS A 307 21.00 16.81 -8.19
CA HIS A 307 19.81 17.35 -8.83
C HIS A 307 19.08 18.35 -7.94
N PHE A 308 18.83 18.00 -6.68
CA PHE A 308 18.17 18.88 -5.74
C PHE A 308 18.97 20.16 -5.43
N ARG A 309 20.30 20.07 -5.33
CA ARG A 309 21.17 21.25 -5.18
C ARG A 309 21.08 22.15 -6.41
N ARG A 310 21.10 21.56 -7.60
CA ARG A 310 20.92 22.29 -8.86
C ARG A 310 19.55 22.94 -8.95
N LEU A 311 18.47 22.25 -8.58
CA LEU A 311 17.14 22.84 -8.54
C LEU A 311 17.09 24.04 -7.59
N ALA A 312 17.64 23.93 -6.38
CA ALA A 312 17.68 25.03 -5.42
C ALA A 312 18.50 26.22 -5.95
N ASP A 313 19.59 25.96 -6.68
CA ASP A 313 20.37 27.01 -7.34
C ASP A 313 19.59 27.69 -8.47
N LEU A 314 18.93 26.91 -9.33
CA LEU A 314 18.07 27.42 -10.39
C LEU A 314 16.90 28.22 -9.84
N GLN A 315 16.27 27.79 -8.74
CA GLN A 315 15.17 28.53 -8.10
C GLN A 315 15.59 29.94 -7.66
N ARG A 316 16.86 30.13 -7.28
CA ARG A 316 17.41 31.44 -6.92
C ARG A 316 17.78 32.29 -8.14
N LYS A 317 18.24 31.66 -9.22
CA LYS A 317 18.81 32.35 -10.39
C LYS A 317 17.81 32.58 -11.53
N ASN A 318 16.94 31.61 -11.81
CA ASN A 318 16.02 31.61 -12.95
C ASN A 318 14.82 30.68 -12.72
N ALA A 319 13.65 31.27 -12.44
CA ALA A 319 12.41 30.54 -12.14
C ALA A 319 11.92 29.66 -13.30
N ILE A 320 12.12 30.08 -14.56
CA ILE A 320 11.71 29.30 -15.75
C ILE A 320 12.59 28.06 -15.87
N ALA A 321 13.91 28.21 -15.76
CA ALA A 321 14.83 27.08 -15.79
C ALA A 321 14.60 26.12 -14.60
N ALA A 322 14.25 26.66 -13.42
CA ALA A 322 13.90 25.85 -12.25
C ALA A 322 12.61 25.04 -12.46
N ARG A 323 11.60 25.64 -13.11
CA ARG A 323 10.38 24.93 -13.51
C ARG A 323 10.71 23.81 -14.50
N GLN A 324 11.39 24.14 -15.59
CA GLN A 324 11.78 23.18 -16.61
C GLN A 324 12.62 22.01 -16.04
N PHE A 325 13.56 22.28 -15.13
CA PHE A 325 14.34 21.24 -14.47
C PHE A 325 13.51 20.37 -13.52
N ARG A 326 12.52 20.95 -12.83
CA ARG A 326 11.58 20.18 -12.01
C ARG A 326 10.72 19.27 -12.87
N ASP A 327 10.21 19.81 -13.98
CA ASP A 327 9.41 19.05 -14.94
C ASP A 327 10.26 17.91 -15.53
N TRP A 328 11.55 18.15 -15.81
CA TRP A 328 12.51 17.13 -16.27
C TRP A 328 12.67 15.98 -15.26
N MET A 329 12.90 16.29 -13.99
CA MET A 329 13.00 15.27 -12.93
C MET A 329 11.70 14.48 -12.79
N ASN A 330 10.54 15.15 -12.89
CA ASN A 330 9.24 14.49 -12.83
C ASN A 330 9.03 13.57 -14.03
N TYR A 331 9.40 14.02 -15.24
CA TYR A 331 9.27 13.24 -16.46
C TYR A 331 10.13 11.97 -16.41
N GLY A 332 11.41 12.09 -16.04
CA GLY A 332 12.31 10.92 -15.91
C GLY A 332 11.87 9.91 -14.84
N GLY A 333 11.29 10.40 -13.74
CA GLY A 333 10.79 9.52 -12.65
C GLY A 333 9.44 8.87 -12.91
N ASN A 334 8.67 9.31 -13.92
CA ASN A 334 7.29 8.88 -14.15
C ASN A 334 7.04 8.48 -15.61
N VAL A 335 7.79 7.49 -16.10
CA VAL A 335 7.57 6.92 -17.43
C VAL A 335 6.17 6.29 -17.51
N ARG A 336 5.41 6.61 -18.55
CA ARG A 336 4.04 6.09 -18.70
C ARG A 336 4.09 4.58 -18.99
N PRO A 337 3.16 3.78 -18.45
CA PRO A 337 3.08 2.36 -18.76
C PRO A 337 3.04 2.07 -20.28
N LYS A 338 2.29 2.88 -21.04
CA LYS A 338 2.23 2.76 -22.51
C LYS A 338 3.58 2.97 -23.18
N THR A 339 4.38 3.92 -22.70
CA THR A 339 5.73 4.18 -23.23
C THR A 339 6.66 2.99 -22.95
N VAL A 340 6.53 2.35 -21.78
CA VAL A 340 7.28 1.11 -21.47
C VAL A 340 6.91 -0.02 -22.44
N GLU A 341 5.62 -0.20 -22.75
CA GLU A 341 5.17 -1.19 -23.75
C GLU A 341 5.73 -0.87 -25.16
N CYS A 342 5.74 0.41 -25.56
CA CYS A 342 6.35 0.85 -26.82
C CYS A 342 7.83 0.45 -26.90
N PHE A 343 8.59 0.66 -25.81
CA PHE A 343 10.00 0.31 -25.75
C PHE A 343 10.23 -1.21 -25.73
N ALA A 344 9.32 -1.98 -25.15
CA ALA A 344 9.36 -3.44 -25.26
C ALA A 344 9.15 -3.92 -26.71
N HIS A 345 8.30 -3.25 -27.49
CA HIS A 345 8.17 -3.51 -28.93
C HIS A 345 9.42 -3.10 -29.70
N ALA A 346 10.00 -1.92 -29.41
CA ALA A 346 11.23 -1.44 -30.02
C ALA A 346 12.41 -2.41 -29.81
N LEU A 347 12.57 -2.90 -28.58
CA LEU A 347 13.56 -3.93 -28.24
C LEU A 347 13.18 -5.31 -28.78
N GLY A 348 11.95 -5.52 -29.24
CA GLY A 348 11.44 -6.82 -29.66
C GLY A 348 11.53 -7.89 -28.57
N LEU A 349 11.23 -7.53 -27.32
CA LEU A 349 11.37 -8.42 -26.16
C LEU A 349 10.52 -9.70 -26.23
N ALA A 350 9.40 -9.65 -26.96
CA ALA A 350 8.57 -10.83 -27.20
C ALA A 350 9.29 -11.89 -28.05
N ARG A 351 10.24 -11.45 -28.90
CA ARG A 351 11.08 -12.32 -29.73
C ARG A 351 12.36 -12.72 -29.00
N ASP A 352 13.02 -11.76 -28.35
CA ASP A 352 14.24 -11.99 -27.59
C ASP A 352 14.27 -11.15 -26.30
N ALA A 353 13.94 -11.80 -25.18
CA ALA A 353 13.95 -11.18 -23.86
C ALA A 353 15.36 -10.77 -23.39
N SER A 354 16.43 -11.37 -23.95
CA SER A 354 17.81 -11.04 -23.58
C SER A 354 18.17 -9.61 -23.97
N ARG A 355 17.48 -9.03 -24.97
CA ARG A 355 17.64 -7.64 -25.39
C ARG A 355 17.38 -6.63 -24.30
N GLY A 356 16.58 -6.96 -23.28
CA GLY A 356 16.40 -6.12 -22.10
C GLY A 356 17.69 -5.88 -21.31
N ARG A 357 18.68 -6.78 -21.42
CA ARG A 357 19.99 -6.69 -20.75
C ARG A 357 21.15 -6.34 -21.68
N THR A 358 20.99 -6.52 -23.00
CA THR A 358 22.07 -6.28 -23.98
C THR A 358 21.87 -5.01 -24.81
N HIS A 359 20.69 -4.42 -24.80
CA HIS A 359 20.33 -3.24 -25.58
C HIS A 359 19.78 -2.10 -24.70
N ILE A 360 19.80 -0.90 -25.26
CA ILE A 360 19.31 0.33 -24.64
C ILE A 360 18.50 1.14 -25.64
N ILE A 361 17.43 1.76 -25.16
CA ILE A 361 16.68 2.77 -25.91
C ILE A 361 17.34 4.13 -25.70
N TYR A 362 17.57 4.83 -26.80
CA TYR A 362 17.89 6.26 -26.78
C TYR A 362 16.63 7.04 -27.06
N GLN A 363 16.32 8.02 -26.23
CA GLN A 363 15.14 8.85 -26.35
C GLN A 363 15.54 10.33 -26.33
N GLU A 364 15.39 10.98 -27.48
CA GLU A 364 15.57 12.42 -27.60
C GLU A 364 14.24 13.11 -27.35
N VAL A 365 14.23 14.13 -26.48
CA VAL A 365 13.03 14.88 -26.16
C VAL A 365 13.23 16.39 -26.23
N GLU A 366 12.12 17.09 -26.44
CA GLU A 366 12.04 18.56 -26.32
C GLU A 366 11.01 18.99 -25.28
N TYR A 367 11.26 20.13 -24.65
CA TYR A 367 10.37 20.68 -23.64
C TYR A 367 9.24 21.53 -24.26
N VAL A 368 8.00 21.20 -23.94
CA VAL A 368 6.76 21.82 -24.43
C VAL A 368 5.94 22.34 -23.23
N PRO A 369 6.30 23.50 -22.65
CA PRO A 369 5.70 23.98 -21.40
C PRO A 369 4.22 24.36 -21.49
N SER A 370 3.68 24.50 -22.71
CA SER A 370 2.28 24.82 -22.96
C SER A 370 1.33 23.64 -22.71
N VAL A 371 1.85 22.42 -22.57
CA VAL A 371 1.02 21.25 -22.29
C VAL A 371 0.68 21.21 -20.80
N MET A 372 -0.62 21.08 -20.50
CA MET A 372 -1.16 21.05 -19.15
C MET A 372 -0.78 19.77 -18.40
N ASP A 373 -0.74 18.64 -19.10
CA ASP A 373 -0.30 17.38 -18.51
C ASP A 373 1.23 17.39 -18.36
N HIS A 374 1.71 17.39 -17.12
CA HIS A 374 3.12 17.38 -16.77
C HIS A 374 3.91 16.20 -17.38
N LEU A 375 3.26 15.07 -17.65
CA LEU A 375 3.89 13.92 -18.31
C LEU A 375 4.06 14.13 -19.83
N GLU A 376 3.37 15.12 -20.40
CA GLU A 376 3.42 15.51 -21.82
C GLU A 376 4.22 16.79 -22.07
N GLN A 377 4.79 17.38 -21.02
CA GLN A 377 5.66 18.55 -21.15
C GLN A 377 7.00 18.22 -21.80
N PHE A 378 7.34 16.94 -21.99
CA PHE A 378 8.43 16.51 -22.84
C PHE A 378 7.90 15.66 -23.98
N ARG A 379 8.11 16.14 -25.21
CA ARG A 379 7.73 15.45 -26.44
C ARG A 379 8.93 14.70 -26.97
N THR A 380 8.74 13.44 -27.36
CA THR A 380 9.82 12.63 -27.94
C THR A 380 10.02 13.03 -29.40
N THR A 381 11.21 13.55 -29.73
CA THR A 381 11.56 13.97 -31.10
C THR A 381 12.29 12.86 -31.85
N GLY A 382 13.04 12.02 -31.15
CA GLY A 382 13.74 10.89 -31.73
C GLY A 382 13.78 9.67 -30.80
N VAL A 383 13.76 8.48 -31.39
CA VAL A 383 14.02 7.21 -30.67
C VAL A 383 14.88 6.28 -31.53
N GLY A 384 15.82 5.58 -30.91
CA GLY A 384 16.59 4.50 -31.52
C GLY A 384 16.92 3.39 -30.52
N VAL A 385 17.23 2.20 -31.03
CA VAL A 385 17.64 1.05 -30.23
C VAL A 385 19.12 0.79 -30.51
N PHE A 386 19.92 0.62 -29.48
CA PHE A 386 21.35 0.39 -29.65
C PHE A 386 21.84 -0.74 -28.75
N LYS A 387 22.83 -1.50 -29.22
CA LYS A 387 23.52 -2.47 -28.37
C LYS A 387 24.38 -1.73 -27.36
N LEU A 388 24.35 -2.18 -26.11
CA LEU A 388 25.14 -1.59 -25.04
C LEU A 388 26.64 -1.61 -25.34
N GLU A 389 27.14 -2.69 -25.96
CA GLU A 389 28.56 -2.84 -26.33
C GLU A 389 29.08 -1.73 -27.26
N ASP A 390 28.21 -1.16 -28.09
CA ASP A 390 28.58 -0.17 -29.10
C ASP A 390 28.49 1.28 -28.60
N VAL A 391 27.78 1.55 -27.49
CA VAL A 391 27.41 2.92 -27.08
C VAL A 391 28.00 3.40 -25.75
N TRP A 392 28.90 2.64 -25.13
CA TRP A 392 29.46 3.00 -23.82
C TRP A 392 30.03 4.42 -23.74
N GLN A 393 30.84 4.81 -24.72
CA GLN A 393 31.45 6.14 -24.77
C GLN A 393 30.40 7.26 -24.92
N ASP A 394 29.33 6.99 -25.66
CA ASP A 394 28.27 7.97 -25.87
C ASP A 394 27.38 8.11 -24.62
N ILE A 395 27.07 7.00 -23.92
CA ILE A 395 26.41 7.03 -22.59
C ILE A 395 27.23 7.89 -21.63
N GLU A 396 28.54 7.61 -21.51
CA GLU A 396 29.44 8.34 -20.61
C GLU A 396 29.53 9.82 -20.96
N SER A 397 29.65 10.15 -22.25
CA SER A 397 29.66 11.53 -22.73
C SER A 397 28.37 12.30 -22.38
N ARG A 398 27.20 11.70 -22.62
CA ARG A 398 25.89 12.34 -22.38
C ARG A 398 25.56 12.49 -20.91
N MET A 399 25.98 11.53 -20.09
CA MET A 399 25.78 11.54 -18.65
C MET A 399 26.91 12.27 -17.89
N LYS A 400 27.97 12.68 -18.60
CA LYS A 400 29.20 13.27 -18.03
C LYS A 400 29.85 12.36 -16.98
N LEU A 401 29.93 11.08 -17.30
CA LEU A 401 30.62 10.08 -16.50
C LEU A 401 32.08 9.98 -16.92
N ASP A 402 32.94 9.54 -16.00
CA ASP A 402 34.34 9.27 -16.33
C ASP A 402 34.44 8.00 -17.22
N PRO A 403 35.49 7.88 -18.06
CA PRO A 403 35.64 6.71 -18.93
C PRO A 403 35.59 5.39 -18.16
N GLY A 404 34.69 4.49 -18.57
CA GLY A 404 34.43 3.19 -17.95
C GLY A 404 33.35 3.19 -16.85
N GLU A 405 32.95 4.34 -16.31
CA GLU A 405 31.91 4.41 -15.29
C GLU A 405 30.52 4.02 -15.82
N GLY A 406 30.24 4.20 -17.11
CA GLY A 406 28.94 3.84 -17.70
C GLY A 406 28.64 2.34 -17.56
N LYS A 407 29.65 1.49 -17.74
CA LYS A 407 29.54 0.04 -17.53
C LYS A 407 29.27 -0.32 -16.08
N VAL A 408 29.97 0.34 -15.15
CA VAL A 408 29.78 0.13 -13.71
C VAL A 408 28.36 0.51 -13.32
N TYR A 409 27.91 1.66 -13.79
CA TYR A 409 26.59 2.21 -13.50
C TYR A 409 25.46 1.28 -13.96
N ILE A 410 25.48 0.83 -15.22
CA ILE A 410 24.45 -0.10 -15.73
C ILE A 410 24.47 -1.44 -15.00
N ARG A 411 25.66 -1.96 -14.65
CA ARG A 411 25.77 -3.20 -13.86
C ARG A 411 25.13 -3.04 -12.48
N GLU A 412 25.41 -1.94 -11.78
CA GLU A 412 24.79 -1.66 -10.47
C GLU A 412 23.25 -1.55 -10.59
N MET A 413 22.72 -0.92 -11.65
CA MET A 413 21.28 -0.88 -11.92
C MET A 413 20.68 -2.27 -12.16
N LEU A 414 21.39 -3.16 -12.86
CA LEU A 414 20.97 -4.55 -13.07
C LEU A 414 20.98 -5.34 -11.75
N GLU A 415 22.02 -5.17 -10.93
CA GLU A 415 22.09 -5.80 -9.61
C GLU A 415 20.89 -5.37 -8.75
N GLU A 416 20.57 -4.07 -8.67
CA GLU A 416 19.40 -3.58 -7.93
C GLU A 416 18.08 -4.15 -8.48
N PHE A 417 17.95 -4.20 -9.81
CA PHE A 417 16.79 -4.77 -10.48
C PHE A 417 16.58 -6.25 -10.10
N ASP A 418 17.65 -7.03 -10.11
CA ASP A 418 17.62 -8.45 -9.80
C ASP A 418 17.33 -8.70 -8.30
N HIS A 419 17.83 -7.85 -7.39
CA HIS A 419 17.56 -7.96 -5.96
C HIS A 419 16.12 -7.59 -5.59
N THR A 420 15.49 -6.65 -6.31
CA THR A 420 14.12 -6.19 -6.04
C THR A 420 13.07 -7.23 -6.45
N SER A 421 13.42 -8.13 -7.37
CA SER A 421 12.48 -9.08 -7.99
C SER A 421 11.98 -10.20 -7.06
N GLY A 422 12.51 -10.31 -5.84
CA GLY A 422 12.13 -11.35 -4.87
C GLY A 422 11.21 -10.92 -3.72
N GLN A 423 10.77 -9.66 -3.64
CA GLN A 423 9.98 -9.17 -2.49
C GLN A 423 8.45 -9.32 -2.64
N GLY A 424 7.95 -9.83 -3.77
CA GLY A 424 6.52 -10.05 -4.02
C GLY A 424 6.06 -11.51 -3.81
N ARG A 425 4.79 -11.72 -3.45
CA ARG A 425 4.16 -13.06 -3.23
C ARG A 425 4.04 -13.93 -4.49
N VAL A 426 4.48 -13.46 -5.65
CA VAL A 426 4.37 -14.17 -6.93
C VAL A 426 5.72 -14.17 -7.60
N GLU A 427 6.22 -15.37 -7.93
CA GLU A 427 7.46 -15.62 -8.69
C GLU A 427 7.34 -15.17 -10.16
N GLU A 428 6.96 -13.92 -10.39
CA GLU A 428 6.89 -13.35 -11.73
C GLU A 428 8.27 -12.82 -12.14
N ALA A 429 8.85 -13.38 -13.20
CA ALA A 429 10.09 -12.87 -13.78
C ALA A 429 9.85 -11.51 -14.46
N PHE A 430 10.78 -10.57 -14.29
CA PHE A 430 10.76 -9.26 -14.95
C PHE A 430 11.94 -9.09 -15.90
N ILE A 431 11.69 -8.41 -17.03
CA ILE A 431 12.71 -8.03 -18.01
C ILE A 431 13.03 -6.53 -17.81
N PRO A 432 14.32 -6.16 -17.69
CA PRO A 432 14.71 -4.75 -17.59
C PRO A 432 14.62 -4.05 -18.95
N ILE A 433 14.34 -2.76 -18.94
CA ILE A 433 14.33 -1.89 -20.12
C ILE A 433 15.13 -0.64 -19.80
N PHE A 434 16.31 -0.51 -20.40
CA PHE A 434 17.14 0.69 -20.28
C PHE A 434 16.70 1.77 -21.25
N VAL A 435 16.59 2.99 -20.76
CA VAL A 435 16.26 4.17 -21.57
C VAL A 435 17.18 5.33 -21.20
N LEU A 436 18.03 5.77 -22.12
CA LEU A 436 18.79 7.02 -22.00
C LEU A 436 17.99 8.16 -22.62
N ILE A 437 17.45 9.03 -21.77
CA ILE A 437 16.66 10.20 -22.15
C ILE A 437 17.57 11.43 -22.17
N PHE A 438 17.53 12.23 -23.23
CA PHE A 438 18.28 13.48 -23.35
C PHE A 438 17.54 14.49 -24.24
N SER A 439 18.01 15.74 -24.25
CA SER A 439 17.53 16.75 -25.20
C SER A 439 18.56 16.98 -26.31
N ALA A 440 18.12 17.37 -27.51
CA ALA A 440 19.04 17.79 -28.58
C ALA A 440 19.38 19.28 -28.51
N LYS A 441 18.47 20.13 -28.04
CA LYS A 441 18.67 21.59 -28.03
C LYS A 441 19.71 21.97 -26.99
N LYS A 442 20.79 22.68 -27.40
CA LYS A 442 21.91 23.19 -26.55
C LYS A 442 21.51 24.18 -25.44
N ASP A 443 20.31 24.02 -24.92
CA ASP A 443 19.71 24.74 -23.83
C ASP A 443 20.32 24.27 -22.51
N ASN A 444 19.95 24.91 -21.40
CA ASN A 444 20.40 24.55 -20.06
C ASN A 444 20.09 23.08 -19.66
N LEU A 445 19.20 22.39 -20.39
CA LEU A 445 18.89 20.98 -20.23
C LEU A 445 19.88 20.02 -20.91
N ASN A 446 20.64 20.46 -21.92
CA ASN A 446 21.55 19.60 -22.70
C ASN A 446 22.71 18.98 -21.90
N GLN A 447 22.75 19.25 -20.60
CA GLN A 447 23.75 18.74 -19.67
C GLN A 447 23.23 17.61 -18.78
N LEU A 448 22.05 17.07 -19.06
CA LEU A 448 21.37 16.10 -18.20
C LEU A 448 20.86 14.93 -19.05
N GLY A 449 21.76 14.04 -19.48
CA GLY A 449 21.32 12.69 -19.78
C GLY A 449 20.68 12.08 -18.54
N TYR A 450 19.56 11.39 -18.69
CA TYR A 450 18.90 10.65 -17.62
C TYR A 450 18.76 9.20 -18.06
N LEU A 451 19.43 8.30 -17.35
CA LEU A 451 19.32 6.86 -17.60
C LEU A 451 18.28 6.27 -16.66
N ALA A 452 17.24 5.69 -17.24
CA ALA A 452 16.18 5.00 -16.52
C ALA A 452 16.28 3.49 -16.74
N ILE A 453 15.88 2.72 -15.73
CA ILE A 453 15.55 1.31 -15.87
C ILE A 453 14.06 1.12 -15.56
N SER A 454 13.34 0.56 -16.52
CA SER A 454 11.94 0.15 -16.34
C SER A 454 11.85 -1.37 -16.23
N ARG A 455 10.72 -1.86 -15.70
CA ARG A 455 10.43 -3.30 -15.59
C ARG A 455 9.18 -3.63 -16.37
N LEU A 456 9.21 -4.77 -17.06
CA LEU A 456 8.03 -5.35 -17.68
C LEU A 456 7.99 -6.84 -17.36
N SER A 457 6.81 -7.36 -17.02
CA SER A 457 6.73 -8.75 -16.62
C SER A 457 6.88 -9.69 -17.82
N GLN A 458 7.54 -10.83 -17.61
CA GLN A 458 7.76 -11.83 -18.64
C GLN A 458 6.42 -12.32 -19.21
N LYS A 459 5.41 -12.55 -18.36
CA LYS A 459 4.06 -12.95 -18.77
C LYS A 459 3.41 -11.91 -19.68
N LYS A 460 3.58 -10.62 -19.35
CA LYS A 460 3.09 -9.54 -20.20
C LYS A 460 3.82 -9.55 -21.54
N VAL A 461 5.15 -9.63 -21.55
CA VAL A 461 5.95 -9.68 -22.80
C VAL A 461 5.55 -10.86 -23.69
N SER A 462 5.37 -12.04 -23.12
CA SER A 462 4.96 -13.24 -23.85
C SER A 462 3.53 -13.17 -24.42
N SER A 463 2.67 -12.29 -23.89
CA SER A 463 1.31 -12.08 -24.40
C SER A 463 1.18 -10.87 -25.33
N MET A 464 2.24 -10.10 -25.53
CA MET A 464 2.23 -8.93 -26.42
C MET A 464 2.20 -9.36 -27.88
N GLN A 465 1.24 -8.82 -28.63
CA GLN A 465 1.20 -8.96 -30.08
C GLN A 465 2.22 -8.02 -30.73
N PRO A 466 2.99 -8.45 -31.76
CA PRO A 466 3.93 -7.57 -32.43
C PRO A 466 3.27 -6.29 -32.95
N LYS A 467 3.83 -5.12 -32.61
CA LYS A 467 3.36 -3.81 -33.05
C LYS A 467 4.45 -3.08 -33.83
N PRO A 468 4.52 -3.23 -35.16
CA PRO A 468 5.60 -2.64 -35.97
C PRO A 468 5.56 -1.11 -36.00
N ASP A 469 4.41 -0.51 -35.71
CA ASP A 469 4.15 0.93 -35.71
C ASP A 469 4.13 1.54 -34.29
N TRP A 470 4.80 0.89 -33.31
CA TRP A 470 4.85 1.31 -31.90
C TRP A 470 5.24 2.80 -31.71
N ARG A 471 6.00 3.39 -32.65
CA ARG A 471 6.35 4.83 -32.62
C ARG A 471 5.15 5.76 -32.59
N GLN A 472 4.00 5.34 -33.12
CA GLN A 472 2.75 6.11 -33.10
C GLN A 472 2.20 6.32 -31.69
N ASP A 473 2.55 5.45 -30.74
CA ASP A 473 2.05 5.53 -29.36
C ASP A 473 3.01 6.24 -28.40
N VAL A 474 4.25 6.50 -28.83
CA VAL A 474 5.28 7.14 -27.98
C VAL A 474 4.85 8.55 -27.57
N ASN A 475 4.34 9.30 -28.54
CA ASN A 475 3.73 10.62 -28.32
C ASN A 475 2.21 10.48 -28.43
N LYS A 476 1.45 11.01 -27.46
CA LYS A 476 -0.02 11.04 -27.55
C LYS A 476 -0.53 11.94 -28.67
N LYS A 477 0.20 13.03 -28.96
CA LYS A 477 -0.11 14.03 -29.97
C LYS A 477 1.17 14.55 -30.60
N GLY A 478 1.09 14.99 -31.86
CA GLY A 478 2.20 15.62 -32.58
C GLY A 478 2.85 14.69 -33.60
N GLU A 479 4.06 15.06 -34.01
CA GLU A 479 4.84 14.33 -34.99
C GLU A 479 5.39 13.02 -34.40
N LEU A 480 5.58 12.04 -35.28
CA LEU A 480 6.20 10.76 -34.93
C LEU A 480 7.69 10.98 -34.63
N PRO A 481 8.24 10.33 -33.59
CA PRO A 481 9.68 10.38 -33.34
C PRO A 481 10.46 9.84 -34.54
N VAL A 482 11.50 10.57 -34.95
CA VAL A 482 12.42 10.11 -36.00
C VAL A 482 13.41 9.09 -35.46
N HIS A 483 14.11 8.36 -36.34
CA HIS A 483 15.23 7.52 -35.92
C HIS A 483 16.40 8.40 -35.45
N ILE A 484 16.94 8.09 -34.28
CA ILE A 484 18.15 8.75 -33.77
C ILE A 484 19.36 8.29 -34.58
N LYS A 485 20.20 9.25 -34.98
CA LYS A 485 21.54 8.99 -35.51
C LYS A 485 22.55 9.44 -34.47
N LEU A 486 23.36 8.51 -33.96
CA LEU A 486 24.46 8.85 -33.06
C LEU A 486 25.58 9.58 -33.80
N SER A 487 26.36 10.37 -33.07
CA SER A 487 27.24 11.44 -33.56
C SER A 487 28.21 11.05 -34.68
N ASP A 488 28.56 9.76 -34.78
CA ASP A 488 29.53 9.26 -35.74
C ASP A 488 28.89 8.59 -36.97
N GLY A 489 27.57 8.37 -36.97
CA GLY A 489 26.84 7.63 -38.00
C GLY A 489 27.25 6.16 -38.19
N LYS A 490 28.30 5.70 -37.50
CA LYS A 490 28.86 4.35 -37.56
C LYS A 490 28.06 3.32 -36.76
N ILE A 491 27.45 3.76 -35.66
CA ILE A 491 26.63 2.90 -34.81
C ILE A 491 25.25 2.83 -35.44
N LEU A 492 24.86 1.63 -35.87
CA LEU A 492 23.58 1.39 -36.53
C LEU A 492 22.47 1.21 -35.49
N ASP A 493 21.27 1.67 -35.83
CA ASP A 493 20.06 1.37 -35.06
C ASP A 493 19.79 -0.14 -35.14
N ALA A 494 19.79 -0.78 -33.98
CA ALA A 494 19.65 -2.21 -33.81
C ALA A 494 18.20 -2.67 -33.69
N GLU A 495 17.19 -1.80 -33.84
CA GLU A 495 15.77 -2.14 -33.64
C GLU A 495 15.36 -3.45 -34.32
N HIS A 496 15.79 -3.63 -35.57
CA HIS A 496 15.44 -4.79 -36.40
C HIS A 496 16.57 -5.83 -36.54
N ILE A 497 17.64 -5.71 -35.76
CA ILE A 497 18.77 -6.65 -35.73
C ILE A 497 18.58 -7.55 -34.50
N PHE A 498 18.29 -8.83 -34.73
CA PHE A 498 17.99 -9.84 -33.70
C PHE A 498 19.00 -10.97 -33.70
#